data_AF-A0AAF0FU22-F1
#
_entry.id   AF-A0AAF0FU22-F1
#
_cell.length_a   1.000
_cell.length_b   1.000
_cell.length_c   1.000
_cell.angle_alpha   90.00
_cell.angle_beta   90.00
_cell.angle_gamma   90.00
#
_symmetry.space_group_name_H-M   'P 1'
#
loop_
_entity.id
_entity.type
_entity.pdbx_description
1 polymer ?
#
loop_
_entity_poly.entity_id
_entity_poly.type
_entity_poly.pdbx_seq_one_letter_code
_entity_poly.pdbx_strand_id
1 'polypeptide(L)'
;MPGIIDKLQIHPPRYGPEWGSGGIFGLKYHRGVLYYTVAFEAEAYFIREDSVKTYGFEKVGSPPTSGGDTYNAVDAVDDLIFFGGWVHAPAKYVIENGKRKINFENKYSHVHIYNISEDSIDLLWKDSVHEKEKWVGEVSEIIYDPVNDRLLLARGDGMENLGIYSLDYKTRKITRLTDKPVLKGTLIREQACFNVHIFGFVGTESIQCVDLVSGKIQVHSIPRSGERVVDGGSVEAPMTGAMASCYGRLFDFVRGGLFIGNPADEEEPMYFLRLFDFVTSGYGPLRTKAVNIGGGILVAYNAFTHAVLRPSNEFEQMIKKSLNTIVGPSVLVYITPPSARIVGVFGARITSIEKVGGNIVLGVSNDANYMWYDATPNDTGTKSFVVLPDSILTKSPPSVTYSVYGWMISNKHWGGIPLYGYREPRLVINASKKNTLEIYEYDLSIPPAGSVVEKISIDEGKNIIDLKSCRGAIVSFRLVEEDAKLRGRIILE
;
A
#
# COMPACT_ATOMS: atom_id res chain seq x y z
N MET A 1 -1.25 4.89 35.41
CA MET A 1 -0.80 3.67 34.70
C MET A 1 -0.37 4.09 33.31
N PRO A 2 0.68 3.49 32.72
CA PRO A 2 1.07 3.79 31.34
C PRO A 2 -0.09 3.46 30.40
N GLY A 3 -0.37 4.34 29.43
CA GLY A 3 -1.38 4.10 28.43
C GLY A 3 -0.96 3.00 27.45
N ILE A 4 -1.89 2.52 26.63
CA ILE A 4 -1.63 1.46 25.64
C ILE A 4 -0.45 1.77 24.69
N ILE A 5 -0.27 3.05 24.37
CA ILE A 5 0.81 3.56 23.50
C ILE A 5 2.19 3.41 24.15
N ASP A 6 2.28 3.52 25.49
CA ASP A 6 3.55 3.44 26.22
C ASP A 6 4.13 2.02 26.21
N LYS A 7 3.34 1.03 25.77
CA LYS A 7 3.75 -0.37 25.66
C LYS A 7 4.28 -0.74 24.27
N LEU A 8 4.25 0.19 23.31
CA LEU A 8 4.78 -0.03 21.97
C LEU A 8 6.30 -0.12 22.00
N GLN A 9 6.84 -1.18 21.40
CA GLN A 9 8.27 -1.50 21.45
C GLN A 9 8.93 -1.38 20.07
N ILE A 10 10.26 -1.25 20.09
CA ILE A 10 11.09 -1.39 18.89
C ILE A 10 11.41 -2.88 18.72
N HIS A 11 11.24 -3.38 17.50
CA HIS A 11 11.54 -4.74 17.10
C HIS A 11 12.81 -4.75 16.23
N PRO A 12 13.99 -5.07 16.78
CA PRO A 12 15.23 -5.15 16.02
C PRO A 12 15.25 -6.39 15.12
N PRO A 13 16.12 -6.42 14.09
CA PRO A 13 16.37 -7.61 13.27
C PRO A 13 16.57 -8.89 14.09
N ARG A 14 15.81 -9.94 13.76
CA ARG A 14 15.86 -11.28 14.39
C ARG A 14 15.74 -12.38 13.34
N TYR A 15 15.90 -13.62 13.78
CA TYR A 15 15.65 -14.78 12.93
C TYR A 15 14.20 -14.77 12.45
N GLY A 16 14.02 -14.87 11.14
CA GLY A 16 12.73 -14.77 10.46
C GLY A 16 12.99 -14.94 8.97
N PRO A 17 13.24 -16.18 8.51
CA PRO A 17 13.73 -16.39 7.17
C PRO A 17 12.72 -15.95 6.13
N GLU A 18 13.04 -14.89 5.39
CA GLU A 18 12.17 -14.28 4.39
C GLU A 18 12.91 -13.40 3.39
N TRP A 19 12.15 -12.80 2.46
CA TRP A 19 12.66 -11.80 1.52
C TRP A 19 12.83 -10.41 2.15
N GLY A 20 13.94 -10.23 2.88
CA GLY A 20 14.35 -8.94 3.42
C GLY A 20 13.65 -8.60 4.73
N SER A 21 13.03 -7.42 4.82
CA SER A 21 12.30 -7.01 6.01
C SER A 21 10.79 -7.06 5.82
N GLY A 22 10.10 -7.44 6.88
CA GLY A 22 8.69 -7.25 7.10
C GLY A 22 8.42 -5.87 7.71
N GLY A 23 7.32 -5.78 8.44
CA GLY A 23 6.83 -4.53 8.98
C GLY A 23 5.91 -4.80 10.14
N ILE A 24 5.36 -3.72 10.68
CA ILE A 24 4.22 -3.80 11.59
C ILE A 24 2.97 -3.66 10.73
N PHE A 25 2.23 -4.76 10.59
CA PHE A 25 1.03 -4.86 9.75
C PHE A 25 -0.18 -5.25 10.59
N GLY A 26 -1.37 -5.07 10.03
CA GLY A 26 -2.62 -5.41 10.69
C GLY A 26 -2.91 -4.55 11.91
N LEU A 27 -2.30 -3.35 12.01
CA LEU A 27 -2.51 -2.45 13.14
C LEU A 27 -4.01 -2.11 13.25
N LYS A 28 -4.65 -2.50 14.35
CA LYS A 28 -6.08 -2.31 14.60
C LYS A 28 -6.33 -1.98 16.06
N TYR A 29 -7.00 -0.87 16.33
CA TYR A 29 -7.48 -0.54 17.67
C TYR A 29 -8.97 -0.81 17.77
N HIS A 30 -9.36 -1.68 18.69
CA HIS A 30 -10.74 -2.09 18.86
C HIS A 30 -11.03 -2.42 20.32
N ARG A 31 -12.03 -1.76 20.90
CA ARG A 31 -12.53 -1.98 22.28
C ARG A 31 -11.42 -2.14 23.33
N GLY A 32 -10.45 -1.21 23.32
CA GLY A 32 -9.37 -1.18 24.30
C GLY A 32 -8.19 -2.12 24.00
N VAL A 33 -8.24 -2.86 22.89
CA VAL A 33 -7.13 -3.70 22.41
C VAL A 33 -6.48 -3.06 21.20
N LEU A 34 -5.15 -2.97 21.21
CA LEU A 34 -4.35 -2.64 20.03
C LEU A 34 -3.69 -3.93 19.53
N TYR A 35 -4.14 -4.40 18.37
CA TYR A 35 -3.59 -5.56 17.68
C TYR A 35 -2.60 -5.12 16.59
N TYR A 36 -1.53 -5.90 16.41
CA TYR A 36 -0.67 -5.84 15.22
C TYR A 36 0.14 -7.14 15.06
N THR A 37 0.67 -7.37 13.86
CA THR A 37 1.65 -8.42 13.57
C THR A 37 3.00 -7.82 13.22
N VAL A 38 4.06 -8.36 13.83
CA VAL A 38 5.44 -8.15 13.40
C VAL A 38 5.74 -9.21 12.34
N ALA A 39 5.70 -8.79 11.08
CA ALA A 39 5.91 -9.71 9.96
C ALA A 39 7.36 -10.22 9.90
N PHE A 40 7.51 -11.41 9.34
CA PHE A 40 8.69 -12.25 9.19
C PHE A 40 9.18 -12.89 10.48
N GLU A 41 9.01 -12.21 11.61
CA GLU A 41 9.16 -12.84 12.94
C GLU A 41 7.94 -13.70 13.31
N ALA A 42 6.83 -13.57 12.57
CA ALA A 42 5.58 -14.30 12.80
C ALA A 42 5.09 -14.16 14.26
N GLU A 43 5.01 -12.93 14.74
CA GLU A 43 4.49 -12.62 16.08
C GLU A 43 3.30 -11.66 16.00
N ALA A 44 2.16 -12.10 16.51
CA ALA A 44 0.97 -11.27 16.71
C ALA A 44 0.93 -10.74 18.14
N TYR A 45 0.67 -9.45 18.31
CA TYR A 45 0.60 -8.75 19.59
C TYR A 45 -0.82 -8.24 19.85
N PHE A 46 -1.29 -8.41 21.08
CA PHE A 46 -2.55 -7.86 21.58
C PHE A 46 -2.24 -7.09 22.86
N ILE A 47 -2.24 -5.75 22.75
CA ILE A 47 -1.91 -4.86 23.85
C ILE A 47 -3.20 -4.36 24.49
N ARG A 48 -3.29 -4.42 25.82
CA ARG A 48 -4.34 -3.82 26.66
C ARG A 48 -3.71 -2.85 27.65
N GLU A 49 -4.52 -2.12 28.43
CA GLU A 49 -4.02 -1.24 29.48
C GLU A 49 -3.26 -1.98 30.59
N ASP A 50 -3.62 -3.22 30.88
CA ASP A 50 -3.08 -4.04 31.96
C ASP A 50 -2.14 -5.16 31.49
N SER A 51 -2.18 -5.53 30.21
CA SER A 51 -1.50 -6.73 29.71
C SER A 51 -0.95 -6.57 28.28
N VAL A 52 -0.01 -7.44 27.92
CA VAL A 52 0.49 -7.64 26.56
C VAL A 52 0.50 -9.14 26.30
N LYS A 53 -0.20 -9.58 25.25
CA LYS A 53 -0.22 -10.97 24.81
C LYS A 53 0.49 -11.08 23.47
N THR A 54 1.34 -12.09 23.34
CA THR A 54 2.06 -12.42 22.10
C THR A 54 1.66 -13.82 21.66
N TYR A 55 1.46 -14.00 20.35
CA TYR A 55 1.05 -15.26 19.72
C TYR A 55 1.96 -15.57 18.53
N GLY A 56 2.53 -16.77 18.50
CA GLY A 56 3.58 -17.19 17.55
C GLY A 56 3.09 -18.05 16.39
N PHE A 57 1.77 -18.03 16.12
CA PHE A 57 1.10 -18.86 15.11
C PHE A 57 1.23 -20.38 15.32
N GLU A 58 1.41 -20.83 16.56
CA GLU A 58 1.55 -22.25 16.92
C GLU A 58 0.31 -23.09 16.58
N LYS A 59 -0.88 -22.49 16.37
CA LYS A 59 -2.06 -23.22 15.87
C LYS A 59 -2.00 -23.52 14.37
N VAL A 60 -1.13 -22.85 13.61
CA VAL A 60 -0.95 -23.13 12.17
C VAL A 60 -0.03 -24.33 11.95
N GLY A 61 1.09 -24.39 12.66
CA GLY A 61 2.07 -25.48 12.55
C GLY A 61 3.21 -25.33 13.54
N SER A 62 4.20 -26.21 13.43
CA SER A 62 5.34 -26.23 14.35
C SER A 62 6.36 -25.12 14.06
N PRO A 63 7.06 -24.59 15.08
CA PRO A 63 8.18 -23.67 14.90
C PRO A 63 9.39 -24.34 14.21
N PRO A 64 10.37 -23.57 13.71
CA PRO A 64 10.40 -22.10 13.68
C PRO A 64 9.36 -21.55 12.69
N THR A 65 8.60 -20.54 13.10
CA THR A 65 7.66 -19.84 12.23
C THR A 65 8.34 -18.64 11.55
N SER A 66 7.86 -18.28 10.37
CA SER A 66 8.29 -17.08 9.64
C SER A 66 7.15 -16.60 8.76
N GLY A 67 7.02 -15.30 8.54
CA GLY A 67 5.91 -14.70 7.80
C GLY A 67 5.02 -13.84 8.69
N GLY A 68 3.74 -13.75 8.37
CA GLY A 68 2.73 -12.97 9.07
C GLY A 68 1.83 -12.26 8.07
N ASP A 69 1.41 -11.05 8.42
CA ASP A 69 0.65 -10.19 7.52
C ASP A 69 1.61 -9.23 6.81
N THR A 70 1.54 -9.13 5.48
CA THR A 70 2.30 -8.12 4.72
C THR A 70 1.43 -7.13 3.97
N TYR A 71 0.12 -7.16 4.24
CA TYR A 71 -0.88 -6.36 3.55
C TYR A 71 -1.84 -5.62 4.48
N ASN A 72 -1.94 -5.91 5.78
CA ASN A 72 -2.95 -5.39 6.72
C ASN A 72 -4.30 -6.11 6.68
N ALA A 73 -4.29 -7.44 6.55
CA ALA A 73 -5.46 -8.31 6.60
C ALA A 73 -6.06 -8.41 8.02
N VAL A 74 -6.84 -7.39 8.40
CA VAL A 74 -7.46 -7.29 9.72
C VAL A 74 -8.80 -6.57 9.66
N ASP A 75 -9.80 -7.10 10.36
CA ASP A 75 -11.03 -6.39 10.68
C ASP A 75 -11.57 -6.78 12.06
N ALA A 76 -12.55 -6.04 12.57
CA ALA A 76 -13.11 -6.29 13.89
C ALA A 76 -14.59 -5.93 13.98
N VAL A 77 -15.34 -6.72 14.76
CA VAL A 77 -16.76 -6.52 15.07
C VAL A 77 -17.01 -7.02 16.49
N ASP A 78 -17.92 -6.39 17.24
CA ASP A 78 -18.24 -6.77 18.62
C ASP A 78 -16.98 -7.02 19.46
N ASP A 79 -16.84 -8.14 20.16
CA ASP A 79 -15.63 -8.49 20.93
C ASP A 79 -14.59 -9.28 20.11
N LEU A 80 -14.65 -9.24 18.77
CA LEU A 80 -13.87 -10.09 17.89
C LEU A 80 -12.91 -9.26 17.03
N ILE A 81 -11.64 -9.66 17.00
CA ILE A 81 -10.65 -9.18 16.04
C ILE A 81 -10.28 -10.36 15.13
N PHE A 82 -10.57 -10.22 13.84
CA PHE A 82 -10.17 -11.19 12.82
C PHE A 82 -8.86 -10.75 12.19
N PHE A 83 -7.92 -11.69 12.07
CA PHE A 83 -6.62 -11.38 11.49
C PHE A 83 -6.09 -12.54 10.65
N GLY A 84 -5.43 -12.20 9.56
CA GLY A 84 -4.96 -13.16 8.58
C GLY A 84 -3.57 -12.84 8.06
N GLY A 85 -3.26 -13.41 6.91
CA GLY A 85 -1.96 -13.31 6.26
C GLY A 85 -1.51 -14.69 5.81
N TRP A 86 -0.21 -14.92 5.94
CA TRP A 86 0.42 -16.19 5.63
C TRP A 86 1.55 -16.47 6.61
N VAL A 87 1.90 -17.74 6.78
CA VAL A 87 3.02 -18.11 7.64
C VAL A 87 3.64 -19.41 7.14
N HIS A 88 4.97 -19.50 7.22
CA HIS A 88 5.67 -20.76 7.17
C HIS A 88 5.70 -21.41 8.55
N ALA A 89 5.28 -22.66 8.64
CA ALA A 89 5.29 -23.41 9.88
C ALA A 89 5.58 -24.90 9.64
N PRO A 90 6.85 -25.36 9.65
CA PRO A 90 8.08 -24.59 9.90
C PRO A 90 8.67 -23.90 8.66
N ALA A 91 9.36 -22.78 8.88
CA ALA A 91 10.15 -22.05 7.91
C ALA A 91 11.45 -22.77 7.52
N LYS A 92 11.75 -22.77 6.22
CA LYS A 92 12.89 -23.46 5.63
C LYS A 92 13.60 -22.53 4.63
N TYR A 93 14.72 -21.96 5.06
CA TYR A 93 15.65 -21.24 4.19
C TYR A 93 16.56 -22.22 3.46
N VAL A 94 16.71 -22.05 2.14
CA VAL A 94 17.51 -22.93 1.30
C VAL A 94 18.45 -22.14 0.40
N ILE A 95 19.61 -22.72 0.13
CA ILE A 95 20.54 -22.25 -0.89
C ILE A 95 20.66 -23.34 -1.94
N GLU A 96 20.16 -23.09 -3.15
CA GLU A 96 20.16 -24.04 -4.25
C GLU A 96 20.77 -23.37 -5.48
N ASN A 97 21.79 -23.99 -6.09
CA ASN A 97 22.50 -23.44 -7.26
C ASN A 97 22.96 -21.97 -7.06
N GLY A 98 23.41 -21.63 -5.85
CA GLY A 98 23.85 -20.29 -5.49
C GLY A 98 22.73 -19.26 -5.26
N LYS A 99 21.46 -19.63 -5.44
CA LYS A 99 20.28 -18.78 -5.20
C LYS A 99 19.75 -18.99 -3.78
N ARG A 100 19.44 -17.89 -3.08
CA ARG A 100 18.84 -17.94 -1.74
C ARG A 100 17.31 -17.90 -1.89
N LYS A 101 16.61 -18.88 -1.32
CA LYS A 101 15.16 -19.00 -1.43
C LYS A 101 14.54 -19.36 -0.08
N ILE A 102 13.22 -19.21 0.01
CA ILE A 102 12.39 -19.83 1.02
C ILE A 102 11.62 -20.99 0.37
N ASN A 103 11.51 -22.11 1.08
CA ASN A 103 10.74 -23.26 0.62
C ASN A 103 9.26 -23.12 1.05
N PHE A 104 8.35 -23.15 0.07
CA PHE A 104 6.89 -22.96 0.26
C PHE A 104 6.10 -24.20 0.66
N GLU A 105 6.73 -25.36 0.80
CA GLU A 105 6.06 -26.62 1.18
C GLU A 105 5.26 -26.50 2.49
N ASN A 106 5.72 -25.61 3.38
CA ASN A 106 5.08 -25.31 4.65
C ASN A 106 4.50 -23.89 4.72
N LYS A 107 4.27 -23.22 3.59
CA LYS A 107 3.60 -21.91 3.54
C LYS A 107 2.09 -22.11 3.61
N TYR A 108 1.46 -21.50 4.59
CA TYR A 108 0.02 -21.55 4.82
C TYR A 108 -0.56 -20.16 4.71
N SER A 109 -1.65 -20.02 3.97
CA SER A 109 -2.58 -18.89 4.13
C SER A 109 -3.49 -19.18 5.32
N HIS A 110 -3.85 -18.19 6.13
CA HIS A 110 -4.63 -18.44 7.35
C HIS A 110 -5.53 -17.28 7.77
N VAL A 111 -6.56 -17.62 8.57
CA VAL A 111 -7.40 -16.66 9.30
C VAL A 111 -7.59 -17.12 10.73
N HIS A 112 -7.36 -16.21 11.67
CA HIS A 112 -7.58 -16.38 13.10
C HIS A 112 -8.65 -15.42 13.60
N ILE A 113 -9.13 -15.70 14.80
CA ILE A 113 -9.99 -14.85 15.58
C ILE A 113 -9.39 -14.67 16.97
N TYR A 114 -9.43 -13.43 17.48
CA TYR A 114 -9.16 -13.12 18.87
C TYR A 114 -10.44 -12.63 19.52
N ASN A 115 -10.84 -13.30 20.60
CA ASN A 115 -11.97 -12.91 21.44
C ASN A 115 -11.46 -12.06 22.61
N ILE A 116 -11.88 -10.79 22.63
CA ILE A 116 -11.47 -9.82 23.65
C ILE A 116 -12.02 -10.21 25.03
N SER A 117 -13.28 -10.64 25.11
CA SER A 117 -13.92 -10.97 26.38
C SER A 117 -13.35 -12.24 27.03
N GLU A 118 -12.97 -13.22 26.23
CA GLU A 118 -12.41 -14.49 26.71
C GLU A 118 -10.88 -14.50 26.78
N ASP A 119 -10.23 -13.47 26.23
CA ASP A 119 -8.78 -13.43 25.97
C ASP A 119 -8.30 -14.72 25.28
N SER A 120 -8.97 -15.16 24.22
CA SER A 120 -8.68 -16.41 23.53
C SER A 120 -8.37 -16.18 22.05
N ILE A 121 -7.43 -16.95 21.50
CA ILE A 121 -7.08 -16.94 20.07
C ILE A 121 -7.43 -18.30 19.49
N ASP A 122 -8.13 -18.31 18.36
CA ASP A 122 -8.46 -19.52 17.62
C ASP A 122 -8.12 -19.42 16.14
N LEU A 123 -7.74 -20.56 15.55
CA LEU A 123 -7.58 -20.71 14.11
C LEU A 123 -8.94 -21.04 13.50
N LEU A 124 -9.43 -20.18 12.61
CA LEU A 124 -10.68 -20.40 11.88
C LEU A 124 -10.44 -21.26 10.65
N TRP A 125 -9.38 -20.95 9.89
CA TRP A 125 -9.11 -21.59 8.61
C TRP A 125 -7.64 -21.47 8.22
N LYS A 126 -7.11 -22.47 7.50
CA LYS A 126 -5.80 -22.41 6.83
C LYS A 126 -5.80 -23.23 5.53
N ASP A 127 -4.87 -22.92 4.63
CA ASP A 127 -4.74 -23.55 3.30
C ASP A 127 -3.28 -23.55 2.81
N SER A 128 -2.89 -24.59 2.08
CA SER A 128 -1.55 -24.76 1.50
C SER A 128 -1.60 -25.74 0.33
N VAL A 129 -0.67 -25.57 -0.62
CA VAL A 129 -0.47 -26.51 -1.74
C VAL A 129 0.60 -27.57 -1.44
N HIS A 130 1.40 -27.40 -0.39
CA HIS A 130 2.50 -28.30 -0.04
C HIS A 130 3.53 -28.53 -1.16
N GLU A 131 3.85 -27.48 -1.92
CA GLU A 131 4.85 -27.50 -2.98
C GLU A 131 6.01 -26.53 -2.68
N LYS A 132 7.23 -26.87 -3.12
CA LYS A 132 8.43 -26.09 -2.77
C LYS A 132 8.48 -24.68 -3.35
N GLU A 133 7.90 -24.48 -4.53
CA GLU A 133 8.01 -23.23 -5.30
C GLU A 133 6.65 -22.59 -5.62
N LYS A 134 5.54 -23.20 -5.17
CA LYS A 134 4.20 -22.64 -5.31
C LYS A 134 3.57 -22.42 -3.96
N TRP A 135 2.71 -21.41 -3.88
CA TRP A 135 1.89 -21.16 -2.70
C TRP A 135 0.50 -20.71 -3.13
N VAL A 136 -0.45 -20.92 -2.22
CA VAL A 136 -1.80 -20.42 -2.36
C VAL A 136 -1.85 -18.92 -2.10
N GLY A 137 -2.88 -18.23 -2.60
CA GLY A 137 -3.08 -16.80 -2.34
C GLY A 137 -3.07 -16.48 -0.85
N GLU A 138 -2.24 -15.51 -0.44
CA GLU A 138 -2.21 -14.96 0.91
C GLU A 138 -3.53 -14.24 1.21
N VAL A 139 -4.01 -14.29 2.46
CA VAL A 139 -5.09 -13.40 2.88
C VAL A 139 -4.51 -11.99 3.00
N SER A 140 -4.91 -11.12 2.08
CA SER A 140 -4.34 -9.78 1.90
C SER A 140 -5.27 -8.65 2.34
N GLU A 141 -6.55 -8.97 2.49
CA GLU A 141 -7.57 -8.11 3.10
C GLU A 141 -8.64 -8.98 3.75
N ILE A 142 -9.16 -8.52 4.89
CA ILE A 142 -10.33 -9.10 5.56
C ILE A 142 -11.38 -7.99 5.65
N ILE A 143 -12.59 -8.27 5.20
CA ILE A 143 -13.73 -7.38 5.34
C ILE A 143 -14.82 -8.13 6.07
N TYR A 144 -15.29 -7.60 7.19
CA TYR A 144 -16.53 -8.07 7.81
C TYR A 144 -17.73 -7.62 6.96
N ASP A 145 -18.56 -8.58 6.54
CA ASP A 145 -19.82 -8.34 5.83
C ASP A 145 -20.95 -8.20 6.86
N PRO A 146 -21.41 -6.96 7.14
CA PRO A 146 -22.43 -6.73 8.16
C PRO A 146 -23.83 -7.20 7.76
N VAL A 147 -24.07 -7.49 6.47
CA VAL A 147 -25.38 -7.92 5.98
C VAL A 147 -25.58 -9.42 6.24
N ASN A 148 -24.54 -10.21 6.00
CA ASN A 148 -24.62 -11.67 6.08
C ASN A 148 -23.85 -12.27 7.25
N ASP A 149 -23.25 -11.44 8.11
CA ASP A 149 -22.51 -11.85 9.31
C ASP A 149 -21.42 -12.91 9.00
N ARG A 150 -20.50 -12.52 8.10
CA ARG A 150 -19.42 -13.37 7.58
C ARG A 150 -18.19 -12.53 7.24
N LEU A 151 -17.10 -13.20 6.89
CA LEU A 151 -15.88 -12.55 6.42
C LEU A 151 -15.75 -12.70 4.91
N LEU A 152 -15.34 -11.63 4.23
CA LEU A 152 -14.85 -11.65 2.86
C LEU A 152 -13.33 -11.52 2.87
N LEU A 153 -12.64 -12.42 2.17
CA LEU A 153 -11.18 -12.53 2.16
C LEU A 153 -10.67 -12.26 0.75
N ALA A 154 -9.73 -11.32 0.62
CA ALA A 154 -9.02 -11.07 -0.63
C ALA A 154 -7.75 -11.94 -0.73
N ARG A 155 -7.63 -12.71 -1.81
CA ARG A 155 -6.47 -13.57 -2.06
C ARG A 155 -5.84 -13.28 -3.42
N GLY A 156 -4.82 -12.43 -3.42
CA GLY A 156 -4.21 -11.91 -4.64
C GLY A 156 -2.73 -12.22 -4.76
N ASP A 157 -2.04 -12.42 -3.63
CA ASP A 157 -0.61 -12.74 -3.60
C ASP A 157 -0.40 -14.26 -3.56
N GLY A 158 -0.32 -14.93 -4.71
CA GLY A 158 0.00 -16.35 -4.82
C GLY A 158 -0.14 -16.92 -6.24
N MET A 159 -0.02 -18.24 -6.36
CA MET A 159 -0.17 -18.95 -7.62
C MET A 159 -1.48 -19.74 -7.71
N GLU A 160 -1.97 -20.23 -6.57
CA GLU A 160 -3.14 -21.12 -6.49
C GLU A 160 -4.22 -20.54 -5.56
N ASN A 161 -5.47 -20.99 -5.70
CA ASN A 161 -6.59 -20.61 -4.80
C ASN A 161 -6.78 -19.09 -4.63
N LEU A 162 -6.75 -18.35 -5.74
CA LEU A 162 -6.86 -16.89 -5.78
C LEU A 162 -8.32 -16.40 -5.78
N GLY A 163 -8.52 -15.13 -5.48
CA GLY A 163 -9.80 -14.43 -5.60
C GLY A 163 -10.51 -14.18 -4.29
N ILE A 164 -11.82 -13.93 -4.37
CA ILE A 164 -12.63 -13.55 -3.22
C ILE A 164 -13.18 -14.81 -2.57
N TYR A 165 -13.00 -14.95 -1.26
CA TYR A 165 -13.56 -16.04 -0.47
C TYR A 165 -14.51 -15.50 0.58
N SER A 166 -15.60 -16.23 0.83
CA SER A 166 -16.52 -16.04 1.94
C SER A 166 -16.17 -17.05 3.04
N LEU A 167 -15.96 -16.59 4.27
CA LEU A 167 -15.73 -17.42 5.45
C LEU A 167 -16.80 -17.13 6.50
N ASP A 168 -17.63 -18.11 6.79
CA ASP A 168 -18.50 -18.09 7.96
C ASP A 168 -17.65 -18.44 9.18
N TYR A 169 -17.42 -17.46 10.06
CA TYR A 169 -16.53 -17.64 11.21
C TYR A 169 -17.16 -18.48 12.34
N LYS A 170 -18.48 -18.67 12.33
CA LYS A 170 -19.20 -19.51 13.32
C LYS A 170 -19.14 -20.98 12.93
N THR A 171 -19.40 -21.29 11.66
CA THR A 171 -19.34 -22.67 11.14
C THR A 171 -17.97 -23.08 10.62
N ARG A 172 -17.05 -22.11 10.48
CA ARG A 172 -15.71 -22.26 9.87
C ARG A 172 -15.74 -22.72 8.41
N LYS A 173 -16.89 -22.60 7.75
CA LYS A 173 -17.05 -22.97 6.35
C LYS A 173 -16.51 -21.85 5.46
N ILE A 174 -15.60 -22.22 4.56
CA ILE A 174 -15.09 -21.32 3.53
C ILE A 174 -15.70 -21.65 2.16
N THR A 175 -15.93 -20.65 1.32
CA THR A 175 -16.43 -20.82 -0.05
C THR A 175 -15.79 -19.78 -0.96
N ARG A 176 -15.23 -20.21 -2.10
CA ARG A 176 -14.70 -19.31 -3.13
C ARG A 176 -15.86 -18.65 -3.88
N LEU A 177 -15.90 -17.33 -3.92
CA LEU A 177 -16.89 -16.55 -4.66
C LEU A 177 -16.40 -16.23 -6.07
N THR A 178 -15.11 -15.92 -6.21
CA THR A 178 -14.48 -15.57 -7.50
C THR A 178 -13.09 -16.15 -7.60
N ASP A 179 -12.58 -16.27 -8.83
CA ASP A 179 -11.25 -16.82 -9.12
C ASP A 179 -10.21 -15.79 -9.52
N LYS A 180 -10.65 -14.58 -9.92
CA LYS A 180 -9.77 -13.47 -10.27
C LYS A 180 -8.94 -13.02 -9.06
N PRO A 181 -7.61 -12.91 -9.17
CA PRO A 181 -6.76 -12.48 -8.07
C PRO A 181 -7.14 -11.08 -7.58
N VAL A 182 -7.42 -10.94 -6.28
CA VAL A 182 -7.74 -9.66 -5.65
C VAL A 182 -6.85 -9.40 -4.45
N LEU A 183 -6.33 -8.19 -4.30
CA LEU A 183 -5.34 -7.91 -3.24
C LEU A 183 -5.90 -7.02 -2.13
N LYS A 184 -6.63 -5.97 -2.49
CA LYS A 184 -7.23 -5.02 -1.57
C LYS A 184 -8.71 -4.88 -1.81
N GLY A 185 -9.42 -4.46 -0.77
CA GLY A 185 -10.84 -4.19 -0.84
C GLY A 185 -11.32 -3.25 0.26
N THR A 186 -12.54 -2.78 0.09
CA THR A 186 -13.23 -1.94 1.07
C THR A 186 -14.74 -2.05 0.88
N LEU A 187 -15.50 -1.71 1.92
CA LEU A 187 -16.95 -1.58 1.81
C LEU A 187 -17.32 -0.24 1.18
N ILE A 188 -18.27 -0.26 0.24
CA ILE A 188 -18.89 0.92 -0.33
C ILE A 188 -20.40 0.68 -0.40
N ARG A 189 -21.15 1.40 0.43
CA ARG A 189 -22.61 1.19 0.58
C ARG A 189 -22.92 -0.29 0.90
N GLU A 190 -23.74 -0.95 0.08
CA GLU A 190 -24.16 -2.35 0.23
C GLU A 190 -23.24 -3.32 -0.54
N GLN A 191 -22.03 -2.89 -0.89
CA GLN A 191 -21.09 -3.68 -1.68
C GLN A 191 -19.72 -3.78 -1.00
N ALA A 192 -19.04 -4.90 -1.23
CA ALA A 192 -17.61 -5.05 -0.99
C ALA A 192 -16.89 -5.04 -2.33
N CYS A 193 -16.08 -4.01 -2.57
CA CYS A 193 -15.32 -3.86 -3.81
C CYS A 193 -13.84 -4.16 -3.58
N PHE A 194 -13.26 -4.89 -4.52
CA PHE A 194 -11.89 -5.36 -4.50
C PHE A 194 -11.19 -5.01 -5.80
N ASN A 195 -9.92 -4.67 -5.74
CA ASN A 195 -9.15 -4.46 -6.95
C ASN A 195 -8.64 -5.83 -7.48
N VAL A 196 -8.80 -6.07 -8.79
CA VAL A 196 -8.23 -7.25 -9.45
C VAL A 196 -6.76 -6.95 -9.75
N HIS A 197 -5.88 -7.75 -9.17
CA HIS A 197 -4.44 -7.56 -9.22
C HIS A 197 -3.77 -8.56 -10.17
N ILE A 198 -3.03 -8.09 -11.16
CA ILE A 198 -2.16 -8.93 -11.96
C ILE A 198 -0.71 -8.73 -11.51
N PHE A 199 -0.08 -9.82 -11.08
CA PHE A 199 1.32 -9.84 -10.67
C PHE A 199 2.27 -9.31 -11.75
N GLY A 200 3.37 -8.72 -11.28
CA GLY A 200 4.39 -8.11 -12.13
C GLY A 200 4.10 -6.64 -12.40
N PHE A 201 4.58 -6.15 -13.54
CA PHE A 201 4.49 -4.72 -13.93
C PHE A 201 3.14 -4.34 -14.56
N VAL A 202 2.08 -5.14 -14.39
CA VAL A 202 0.74 -4.84 -14.93
C VAL A 202 -0.11 -4.09 -13.91
N GLY A 203 -0.10 -4.55 -12.65
CA GLY A 203 -0.81 -3.90 -11.54
C GLY A 203 -2.31 -4.15 -11.53
N THR A 204 -3.09 -3.19 -11.03
CA THR A 204 -4.56 -3.27 -10.99
C THR A 204 -5.14 -3.30 -12.41
N GLU A 205 -6.03 -4.25 -12.69
CA GLU A 205 -6.69 -4.44 -13.99
C GLU A 205 -8.12 -3.91 -14.03
N SER A 206 -8.88 -4.18 -12.98
CA SER A 206 -10.30 -3.86 -12.87
C SER A 206 -10.71 -3.81 -11.39
N ILE A 207 -11.93 -3.36 -11.11
CA ILE A 207 -12.54 -3.45 -9.78
C ILE A 207 -13.64 -4.51 -9.84
N GLN A 208 -13.62 -5.45 -8.91
CA GLN A 208 -14.65 -6.47 -8.74
C GLN A 208 -15.46 -6.18 -7.47
N CYS A 209 -16.77 -6.04 -7.59
CA CYS A 209 -17.66 -5.76 -6.47
C CYS A 209 -18.61 -6.93 -6.22
N VAL A 210 -18.74 -7.32 -4.95
CA VAL A 210 -19.73 -8.26 -4.45
C VAL A 210 -20.86 -7.44 -3.83
N ASP A 211 -22.05 -7.55 -4.40
CA ASP A 211 -23.27 -7.02 -3.82
C ASP A 211 -23.66 -7.88 -2.60
N LEU A 212 -23.69 -7.28 -1.42
CA LEU A 212 -23.86 -8.03 -0.17
C LEU A 212 -25.30 -8.49 0.04
N VAL A 213 -26.27 -7.90 -0.64
CA VAL A 213 -27.70 -8.25 -0.50
C VAL A 213 -28.08 -9.35 -1.48
N SER A 214 -27.76 -9.17 -2.75
CA SER A 214 -28.11 -10.10 -3.83
C SER A 214 -27.06 -11.19 -4.06
N GLY A 215 -25.84 -11.02 -3.55
CA GLY A 215 -24.70 -11.90 -3.83
C GLY A 215 -24.14 -11.76 -5.26
N LYS A 216 -24.66 -10.84 -6.07
CA LYS A 216 -24.21 -10.64 -7.45
C LYS A 216 -22.79 -10.09 -7.48
N ILE A 217 -21.95 -10.69 -8.32
CA ILE A 217 -20.60 -10.22 -8.59
C ILE A 217 -20.60 -9.40 -9.87
N GLN A 218 -19.97 -8.23 -9.82
CA GLN A 218 -19.81 -7.32 -10.95
C GLN A 218 -18.32 -6.98 -11.13
N VAL A 219 -17.91 -6.73 -12.37
CA VAL A 219 -16.53 -6.36 -12.71
C VAL A 219 -16.58 -5.08 -13.53
N HIS A 220 -15.83 -4.08 -13.08
CA HIS A 220 -15.83 -2.73 -13.62
C HIS A 220 -14.45 -2.38 -14.16
N SER A 221 -14.43 -1.86 -15.39
CA SER A 221 -13.19 -1.40 -16.01
C SER A 221 -12.68 -0.12 -15.36
N ILE A 222 -11.37 0.06 -15.36
CA ILE A 222 -10.69 1.27 -14.95
C ILE A 222 -10.00 1.93 -16.15
N PRO A 223 -9.83 3.26 -16.15
CA PRO A 223 -9.16 3.94 -17.25
C PRO A 223 -7.67 3.60 -17.31
N ARG A 224 -7.13 3.48 -18.52
CA ARG A 224 -5.69 3.30 -18.78
C ARG A 224 -5.06 4.49 -19.50
N SER A 225 -5.89 5.29 -20.17
CA SER A 225 -5.54 6.49 -20.93
C SER A 225 -6.81 7.27 -21.28
N GLY A 226 -6.66 8.44 -21.90
CA GLY A 226 -7.76 9.24 -22.44
C GLY A 226 -8.42 10.15 -21.40
N GLU A 227 -9.66 10.56 -21.67
CA GLU A 227 -10.36 11.62 -20.91
C GLU A 227 -10.65 11.27 -19.44
N ARG A 228 -10.67 9.97 -19.11
CA ARG A 228 -10.82 9.50 -17.72
C ARG A 228 -9.50 9.47 -16.94
N VAL A 229 -8.41 9.91 -17.56
CA VAL A 229 -7.14 10.23 -16.90
C VAL A 229 -7.01 11.74 -16.87
N VAL A 230 -6.99 12.33 -15.66
CA VAL A 230 -7.18 13.79 -15.49
C VAL A 230 -6.11 14.64 -16.19
N ASP A 231 -4.86 14.15 -16.26
CA ASP A 231 -3.76 14.80 -16.98
C ASP A 231 -3.60 14.33 -18.45
N GLY A 232 -4.53 13.49 -18.93
CA GLY A 232 -4.54 12.91 -20.27
C GLY A 232 -3.43 11.90 -20.55
N GLY A 233 -2.58 11.59 -19.56
CA GLY A 233 -1.48 10.64 -19.69
C GLY A 233 -1.92 9.17 -19.72
N SER A 234 -0.95 8.27 -19.92
CA SER A 234 -1.14 6.85 -19.68
C SER A 234 -0.99 6.50 -18.20
N VAL A 235 -1.63 5.41 -17.78
CA VAL A 235 -1.47 4.84 -16.44
C VAL A 235 -0.42 3.72 -16.49
N GLU A 236 0.73 3.97 -15.89
CA GLU A 236 1.91 3.11 -15.98
C GLU A 236 2.01 2.17 -14.78
N ALA A 237 1.86 0.86 -15.00
CA ALA A 237 1.95 -0.20 -13.99
C ALA A 237 1.34 0.19 -12.62
N PRO A 238 0.01 0.40 -12.53
CA PRO A 238 -0.67 0.82 -11.32
C PRO A 238 -0.69 -0.31 -10.28
N MET A 239 0.47 -0.60 -9.69
CA MET A 239 0.59 -1.64 -8.67
C MET A 239 -0.30 -1.29 -7.49
N THR A 240 -1.09 -2.27 -7.06
CA THR A 240 -2.07 -2.11 -5.99
C THR A 240 -1.40 -1.70 -4.69
N GLY A 241 -1.94 -0.66 -4.07
CA GLY A 241 -1.52 -0.19 -2.76
C GLY A 241 -2.56 -0.48 -1.68
N ALA A 242 -3.48 0.45 -1.51
CA ALA A 242 -4.51 0.40 -0.48
C ALA A 242 -5.86 0.89 -1.03
N MET A 243 -6.96 0.44 -0.43
CA MET A 243 -8.29 0.90 -0.79
C MET A 243 -8.99 1.52 0.42
N ALA A 244 -9.80 2.53 0.15
CA ALA A 244 -10.71 3.12 1.12
C ALA A 244 -11.98 3.59 0.41
N SER A 245 -13.04 3.83 1.18
CA SER A 245 -14.25 4.47 0.67
C SER A 245 -14.56 5.71 1.48
N CYS A 246 -15.00 6.76 0.82
CA CYS A 246 -15.45 7.99 1.45
C CYS A 246 -16.38 8.74 0.49
N TYR A 247 -17.28 9.58 1.03
CA TYR A 247 -18.21 10.39 0.23
C TYR A 247 -19.07 9.59 -0.76
N GLY A 248 -19.32 8.31 -0.48
CA GLY A 248 -20.05 7.40 -1.38
C GLY A 248 -19.26 6.95 -2.61
N ARG A 249 -17.94 7.16 -2.66
CA ARG A 249 -17.03 6.76 -3.73
C ARG A 249 -15.94 5.82 -3.20
N LEU A 250 -15.37 5.07 -4.13
CA LEU A 250 -14.19 4.23 -3.95
C LEU A 250 -12.93 5.04 -4.23
N PHE A 251 -11.89 4.82 -3.42
CA PHE A 251 -10.53 5.31 -3.62
C PHE A 251 -9.58 4.11 -3.65
N ASP A 252 -9.08 3.75 -4.84
CA ASP A 252 -8.07 2.71 -5.02
C ASP A 252 -6.71 3.36 -5.26
N PHE A 253 -5.89 3.41 -4.22
CA PHE A 253 -4.55 3.99 -4.25
C PHE A 253 -3.58 2.99 -4.85
N VAL A 254 -2.91 3.42 -5.92
CA VAL A 254 -1.99 2.59 -6.70
C VAL A 254 -0.65 3.31 -6.89
N ARG A 255 0.37 2.57 -7.31
CA ARG A 255 1.62 3.18 -7.76
C ARG A 255 1.33 4.20 -8.87
N GLY A 256 1.81 5.42 -8.67
CA GLY A 256 1.64 6.54 -9.59
C GLY A 256 0.31 7.29 -9.49
N GLY A 257 -0.65 6.87 -8.65
CA GLY A 257 -1.90 7.61 -8.57
C GLY A 257 -2.98 7.04 -7.68
N LEU A 258 -4.21 7.42 -7.98
CA LEU A 258 -5.41 6.81 -7.42
C LEU A 258 -6.49 6.70 -8.48
N PHE A 259 -7.27 5.62 -8.42
CA PHE A 259 -8.56 5.55 -9.10
C PHE A 259 -9.67 5.99 -8.15
N ILE A 260 -10.56 6.84 -8.64
CA ILE A 260 -11.68 7.38 -7.87
C ILE A 260 -12.97 7.37 -8.66
N GLY A 261 -14.08 7.03 -8.00
CA GLY A 261 -15.41 7.01 -8.62
C GLY A 261 -16.33 6.07 -7.85
N ASN A 262 -17.50 5.78 -8.40
CA ASN A 262 -18.38 4.76 -7.87
C ASN A 262 -18.50 3.62 -8.90
N PRO A 263 -17.85 2.46 -8.68
CA PRO A 263 -17.86 1.39 -9.68
C PRO A 263 -19.28 0.90 -10.01
N ALA A 264 -20.22 0.98 -9.06
CA ALA A 264 -21.59 0.53 -9.24
C ALA A 264 -22.54 1.55 -9.88
N ASP A 265 -22.04 2.76 -10.18
CA ASP A 265 -22.84 3.84 -10.74
C ASP A 265 -22.22 4.28 -12.07
N GLU A 266 -22.94 4.02 -13.17
CA GLU A 266 -22.47 4.35 -14.51
C GLU A 266 -22.35 5.87 -14.74
N GLU A 267 -23.06 6.68 -13.94
CA GLU A 267 -22.98 8.15 -14.00
C GLU A 267 -21.75 8.70 -13.25
N GLU A 268 -21.13 7.91 -12.37
CA GLU A 268 -19.91 8.27 -11.64
C GLU A 268 -18.76 7.29 -11.96
N PRO A 269 -18.29 7.22 -13.23
CA PRO A 269 -17.28 6.25 -13.64
C PRO A 269 -15.96 6.45 -12.90
N MET A 270 -15.11 5.43 -12.92
CA MET A 270 -13.76 5.54 -12.36
C MET A 270 -12.88 6.47 -13.21
N TYR A 271 -12.24 7.43 -12.54
CA TYR A 271 -11.21 8.32 -13.06
C TYR A 271 -9.84 7.99 -12.45
N PHE A 272 -8.77 8.30 -13.15
CA PHE A 272 -7.41 8.23 -12.61
C PHE A 272 -6.84 9.63 -12.39
N LEU A 273 -6.31 9.85 -11.18
CA LEU A 273 -5.53 11.04 -10.85
C LEU A 273 -4.11 10.63 -10.50
N ARG A 274 -3.15 11.26 -11.17
CA ARG A 274 -1.74 11.01 -10.91
C ARG A 274 -1.35 11.60 -9.56
N LEU A 275 -0.67 10.79 -8.75
CA LEU A 275 -0.15 11.16 -7.44
C LEU A 275 1.17 10.45 -7.19
N PHE A 276 2.21 11.25 -6.95
CA PHE A 276 3.58 10.80 -6.69
C PHE A 276 4.11 9.75 -7.68
N ASP A 277 3.87 9.98 -8.97
CA ASP A 277 4.34 9.13 -10.05
C ASP A 277 5.74 9.51 -10.52
N PHE A 278 6.68 8.59 -10.30
CA PHE A 278 8.04 8.69 -10.84
C PHE A 278 8.30 7.56 -11.86
N VAL A 279 7.22 7.12 -12.52
CA VAL A 279 7.14 6.25 -13.70
C VAL A 279 7.73 4.87 -13.49
N THR A 280 9.05 4.74 -13.54
CA THR A 280 9.73 3.45 -13.34
C THR A 280 10.06 3.19 -11.87
N SER A 281 10.05 4.21 -11.02
CA SER A 281 10.31 4.08 -9.58
C SER A 281 9.34 3.12 -8.88
N GLY A 282 9.82 2.49 -7.79
CA GLY A 282 8.99 1.72 -6.87
C GLY A 282 8.24 2.57 -5.83
N TYR A 283 8.33 3.90 -5.90
CA TYR A 283 7.63 4.81 -4.98
C TYR A 283 6.12 4.70 -5.15
N GLY A 284 5.39 4.52 -4.05
CA GLY A 284 3.93 4.37 -4.12
C GLY A 284 3.30 3.93 -2.80
N PRO A 285 1.97 3.81 -2.76
CA PRO A 285 1.22 3.41 -1.58
C PRO A 285 1.26 1.90 -1.35
N LEU A 286 2.44 1.29 -1.53
CA LEU A 286 2.63 -0.16 -1.54
C LEU A 286 2.92 -0.67 -0.12
N ARG A 287 2.38 -1.87 0.19
CA ARG A 287 2.50 -2.53 1.50
C ARG A 287 2.16 -1.58 2.66
N THR A 288 1.01 -0.92 2.55
CA THR A 288 0.48 -0.01 3.58
C THR A 288 -1.04 -0.14 3.65
N LYS A 289 -1.69 0.71 4.45
CA LYS A 289 -3.16 0.78 4.59
C LYS A 289 -3.62 2.23 4.43
N ALA A 290 -4.85 2.40 3.94
CA ALA A 290 -5.57 3.66 3.98
C ALA A 290 -6.62 3.59 5.08
N VAL A 291 -6.77 4.67 5.87
CA VAL A 291 -7.74 4.73 6.98
C VAL A 291 -8.58 5.99 6.91
N ASN A 292 -9.85 5.84 7.25
CA ASN A 292 -10.78 6.97 7.31
C ASN A 292 -10.60 7.70 8.64
N ILE A 293 -10.16 8.96 8.60
CA ILE A 293 -9.92 9.77 9.80
C ILE A 293 -10.43 11.20 9.58
N GLY A 294 -11.19 11.72 10.55
CA GLY A 294 -11.67 13.10 10.54
C GLY A 294 -12.58 13.43 9.35
N GLY A 295 -13.24 12.43 8.76
CA GLY A 295 -14.05 12.58 7.56
C GLY A 295 -13.27 12.58 6.24
N GLY A 296 -11.95 12.40 6.26
CA GLY A 296 -11.09 12.21 5.09
C GLY A 296 -10.39 10.85 5.08
N ILE A 297 -9.44 10.67 4.16
CA ILE A 297 -8.64 9.44 4.04
C ILE A 297 -7.17 9.75 4.30
N LEU A 298 -6.53 8.98 5.16
CA LEU A 298 -5.10 9.06 5.45
C LEU A 298 -4.39 7.84 4.85
N VAL A 299 -3.38 8.05 4.03
CA VAL A 299 -2.62 7.00 3.33
C VAL A 299 -1.14 7.37 3.25
N ALA A 300 -0.27 6.37 3.25
CA ALA A 300 1.16 6.58 3.05
C ALA A 300 1.57 6.34 1.60
N TYR A 301 2.52 7.13 1.11
CA TYR A 301 3.29 6.84 -0.10
C TYR A 301 4.72 6.54 0.32
N ASN A 302 5.14 5.30 0.15
CA ASN A 302 6.38 4.77 0.70
C ASN A 302 7.54 4.88 -0.29
N ALA A 303 8.69 5.23 0.25
CA ALA A 303 9.97 5.01 -0.38
C ALA A 303 10.48 3.60 -0.05
N PHE A 304 11.25 3.00 -0.97
CA PHE A 304 12.01 1.78 -0.74
C PHE A 304 11.17 0.59 -0.23
N THR A 305 9.96 0.40 -0.78
CA THR A 305 9.09 -0.73 -0.43
C THR A 305 9.69 -2.07 -0.84
N HIS A 306 10.29 -2.12 -2.03
CA HIS A 306 10.90 -3.30 -2.62
C HIS A 306 12.35 -3.02 -3.05
N ALA A 307 13.21 -4.05 -3.02
CA ALA A 307 14.58 -3.93 -3.49
C ALA A 307 15.11 -5.21 -4.16
N VAL A 308 16.11 -5.05 -5.03
CA VAL A 308 16.90 -6.14 -5.63
C VAL A 308 18.34 -6.00 -5.17
N LEU A 309 18.89 -7.03 -4.54
CA LEU A 309 20.29 -7.02 -4.10
C LEU A 309 21.19 -7.68 -5.14
N ARG A 310 20.83 -8.88 -5.60
CA ARG A 310 21.65 -9.73 -6.47
C ARG A 310 20.94 -10.02 -7.81
N PRO A 311 20.97 -9.06 -8.74
CA PRO A 311 20.42 -9.26 -10.07
C PRO A 311 21.25 -10.30 -10.82
N SER A 312 20.56 -11.18 -11.53
CA SER A 312 21.10 -12.34 -12.25
C SER A 312 21.05 -12.19 -13.78
N ASN A 313 20.37 -11.16 -14.28
CA ASN A 313 20.20 -10.88 -15.71
C ASN A 313 20.00 -9.36 -15.94
N GLU A 314 20.03 -8.93 -17.20
CA GLU A 314 19.90 -7.51 -17.58
C GLU A 314 18.57 -6.89 -17.15
N PHE A 315 17.48 -7.67 -17.20
CA PHE A 315 16.17 -7.23 -16.76
C PHE A 315 16.16 -6.94 -15.25
N GLU A 316 16.72 -7.83 -14.44
CA GLU A 316 16.87 -7.60 -12.99
C GLU A 316 17.81 -6.44 -12.67
N GLN A 317 18.83 -6.18 -13.50
CA GLN A 317 19.68 -4.98 -13.35
C GLN A 317 18.88 -3.69 -13.60
N MET A 318 18.00 -3.69 -14.61
CA MET A 318 17.09 -2.58 -14.86
C MET A 318 16.12 -2.37 -13.70
N ILE A 319 15.50 -3.45 -13.20
CA ILE A 319 14.60 -3.39 -12.03
C ILE A 319 15.33 -2.88 -10.80
N LYS A 320 16.55 -3.38 -10.53
CA LYS A 320 17.39 -2.92 -9.42
C LYS A 320 17.61 -1.42 -9.48
N LYS A 321 17.97 -0.90 -10.65
CA LYS A 321 18.17 0.54 -10.84
C LYS A 321 16.90 1.32 -10.49
N SER A 322 15.73 0.83 -10.89
CA SER A 322 14.45 1.48 -10.64
C SER A 322 13.97 1.40 -9.19
N LEU A 323 14.03 0.22 -8.56
CA LEU A 323 13.51 -0.01 -7.21
C LEU A 323 14.45 0.52 -6.12
N ASN A 324 15.77 0.38 -6.31
CA ASN A 324 16.75 0.78 -5.31
C ASN A 324 17.08 2.28 -5.37
N THR A 325 16.64 3.02 -6.39
CA THR A 325 16.83 4.47 -6.43
C THR A 325 15.74 5.17 -5.62
N ILE A 326 16.13 5.79 -4.51
CA ILE A 326 15.23 6.56 -3.65
C ILE A 326 15.02 7.95 -4.25
N VAL A 327 13.81 8.21 -4.72
CA VAL A 327 13.41 9.50 -5.32
C VAL A 327 12.99 10.54 -4.28
N GLY A 328 12.62 10.12 -3.07
CA GLY A 328 12.22 11.00 -1.97
C GLY A 328 11.93 10.20 -0.71
N PRO A 329 11.65 10.86 0.42
CA PRO A 329 11.25 10.20 1.66
C PRO A 329 9.83 9.63 1.55
N SER A 330 9.48 8.70 2.43
CA SER A 330 8.08 8.27 2.59
C SER A 330 7.26 9.44 3.13
N VAL A 331 6.02 9.58 2.65
CA VAL A 331 5.11 10.66 3.09
C VAL A 331 3.76 10.13 3.51
N LEU A 332 3.17 10.81 4.48
CA LEU A 332 1.80 10.60 4.90
C LEU A 332 0.93 11.67 4.24
N VAL A 333 -0.12 11.24 3.54
CA VAL A 333 -0.97 12.09 2.72
C VAL A 333 -2.39 12.03 3.25
N TYR A 334 -2.96 13.20 3.52
CA TYR A 334 -4.35 13.35 3.93
C TYR A 334 -5.18 13.87 2.75
N ILE A 335 -6.19 13.08 2.38
CA ILE A 335 -7.07 13.30 1.26
C ILE A 335 -8.43 13.76 1.79
N THR A 336 -8.79 14.99 1.44
CA THR A 336 -10.06 15.64 1.75
C THR A 336 -10.51 16.40 0.50
N PRO A 337 -11.12 15.71 -0.48
CA PRO A 337 -11.59 16.30 -1.74
C PRO A 337 -12.21 17.70 -1.56
N PRO A 338 -11.82 18.70 -2.36
CA PRO A 338 -10.94 18.61 -3.52
C PRO A 338 -9.42 18.62 -3.20
N SER A 339 -9.02 18.58 -1.93
CA SER A 339 -7.63 18.76 -1.51
C SER A 339 -6.89 17.45 -1.22
N ALA A 340 -5.59 17.42 -1.53
CA ALA A 340 -4.60 16.49 -1.00
C ALA A 340 -3.48 17.26 -0.30
N ARG A 341 -3.04 16.78 0.87
CA ARG A 341 -1.98 17.43 1.66
C ARG A 341 -0.99 16.42 2.20
N ILE A 342 0.30 16.71 2.07
CA ILE A 342 1.34 15.99 2.80
C ILE A 342 1.30 16.47 4.25
N VAL A 343 1.08 15.57 5.19
CA VAL A 343 0.97 15.88 6.63
C VAL A 343 2.14 15.34 7.43
N GLY A 344 2.98 14.48 6.85
CA GLY A 344 4.17 13.94 7.51
C GLY A 344 5.20 13.42 6.51
N VAL A 345 6.47 13.42 6.91
CA VAL A 345 7.63 12.97 6.11
C VAL A 345 8.50 12.07 6.98
N PHE A 346 8.88 10.90 6.46
CA PHE A 346 9.53 9.83 7.23
C PHE A 346 10.65 9.15 6.43
N GLY A 347 11.72 8.76 7.14
CA GLY A 347 12.83 8.00 6.56
C GLY A 347 12.58 6.48 6.46
N ALA A 348 11.50 6.00 7.06
CA ALA A 348 11.08 4.61 7.04
C ALA A 348 9.81 4.46 6.18
N ARG A 349 9.55 3.25 5.67
CA ARG A 349 8.24 2.93 5.07
C ARG A 349 7.21 2.79 6.17
N ILE A 350 6.02 3.32 5.93
CA ILE A 350 4.85 3.21 6.80
C ILE A 350 4.07 1.98 6.36
N THR A 351 4.05 0.94 7.20
CA THR A 351 3.46 -0.36 6.88
C THR A 351 2.01 -0.49 7.36
N SER A 352 1.63 0.31 8.36
CA SER A 352 0.26 0.35 8.89
C SER A 352 -0.05 1.71 9.53
N ILE A 353 -1.34 2.03 9.63
CA ILE A 353 -1.87 3.30 10.14
C ILE A 353 -3.12 2.98 10.95
N GLU A 354 -3.25 3.53 12.15
CA GLU A 354 -4.46 3.39 12.99
C GLU A 354 -4.68 4.62 13.88
N LYS A 355 -5.93 4.92 14.22
CA LYS A 355 -6.29 5.95 15.20
C LYS A 355 -6.44 5.33 16.59
N VAL A 356 -5.73 5.87 17.57
CA VAL A 356 -5.82 5.47 18.99
C VAL A 356 -6.04 6.71 19.84
N GLY A 357 -7.28 6.93 20.27
CA GLY A 357 -7.66 8.16 20.99
C GLY A 357 -7.37 9.42 20.15
N GLY A 358 -6.68 10.39 20.74
CA GLY A 358 -6.23 11.62 20.05
C GLY A 358 -4.94 11.47 19.23
N ASN A 359 -4.49 10.25 18.96
CA ASN A 359 -3.25 9.97 18.25
C ASN A 359 -3.49 9.14 16.98
N ILE A 360 -2.61 9.33 16.01
CA ILE A 360 -2.39 8.47 14.85
C ILE A 360 -1.13 7.66 15.15
N VAL A 361 -1.26 6.35 15.14
CA VAL A 361 -0.16 5.41 15.33
C VAL A 361 0.22 4.84 13.97
N LEU A 362 1.50 4.95 13.64
CA LEU A 362 2.08 4.42 12.41
C LEU A 362 2.99 3.24 12.76
N GLY A 363 2.76 2.09 12.15
CA GLY A 363 3.77 1.04 12.10
C GLY A 363 4.79 1.36 11.01
N VAL A 364 6.09 1.28 11.31
CA VAL A 364 7.15 1.61 10.37
C VAL A 364 8.24 0.54 10.30
N SER A 365 8.91 0.44 9.15
CA SER A 365 10.08 -0.41 8.91
C SER A 365 11.12 0.36 8.07
N ASN A 366 12.41 0.22 8.39
CA ASN A 366 13.47 0.97 7.72
C ASN A 366 14.16 0.23 6.56
N ASP A 367 13.71 -0.96 6.20
CA ASP A 367 14.29 -1.75 5.11
C ASP A 367 13.19 -2.32 4.20
N ALA A 368 13.56 -2.72 2.99
CA ALA A 368 12.65 -3.18 1.94
C ALA A 368 12.27 -4.66 2.07
N ASN A 369 11.21 -5.04 1.36
CA ASN A 369 10.97 -6.44 1.02
C ASN A 369 11.78 -6.77 -0.25
N TYR A 370 12.58 -7.82 -0.24
CA TYR A 370 13.47 -8.15 -1.35
C TYR A 370 12.79 -9.00 -2.42
N MET A 371 13.40 -9.08 -3.60
CA MET A 371 12.90 -9.96 -4.65
C MET A 371 13.22 -11.44 -4.40
N TRP A 372 12.57 -12.32 -5.17
CA TRP A 372 12.50 -13.76 -4.97
C TRP A 372 13.82 -14.49 -4.61
N TYR A 373 14.93 -14.18 -5.28
CA TYR A 373 16.23 -14.85 -5.05
C TYR A 373 17.12 -14.15 -4.00
N ASP A 374 16.57 -13.18 -3.29
CA ASP A 374 17.25 -12.38 -2.27
C ASP A 374 16.81 -12.72 -0.84
N ALA A 375 16.27 -13.91 -0.60
CA ALA A 375 15.92 -14.37 0.74
C ALA A 375 17.12 -14.33 1.71
N THR A 376 16.83 -14.04 2.97
CA THR A 376 17.77 -13.96 4.09
C THR A 376 17.28 -14.85 5.23
N PRO A 377 18.18 -15.40 6.08
CA PRO A 377 17.77 -16.17 7.26
C PRO A 377 17.16 -15.30 8.38
N ASN A 378 17.45 -14.00 8.36
CA ASN A 378 16.97 -13.03 9.33
C ASN A 378 16.12 -11.98 8.62
N ASP A 379 15.13 -11.42 9.31
CA ASP A 379 14.55 -10.14 8.94
C ASP A 379 15.64 -9.06 9.03
N THR A 380 15.75 -8.22 8.01
CA THR A 380 16.87 -7.27 7.88
C THR A 380 16.58 -5.88 8.44
N GLY A 381 15.32 -5.56 8.77
CA GLY A 381 14.89 -4.22 9.13
C GLY A 381 14.54 -4.05 10.61
N THR A 382 14.72 -2.82 11.08
CA THR A 382 14.21 -2.38 12.38
C THR A 382 12.77 -1.91 12.21
N LYS A 383 11.86 -2.51 12.97
CA LYS A 383 10.44 -2.17 12.96
C LYS A 383 10.09 -1.41 14.24
N SER A 384 9.29 -0.37 14.15
CA SER A 384 8.95 0.47 15.29
C SER A 384 7.65 1.23 15.06
N PHE A 385 7.27 2.06 16.02
CA PHE A 385 6.07 2.87 15.96
C PHE A 385 6.42 4.35 15.93
N VAL A 386 5.67 5.12 15.14
CA VAL A 386 5.65 6.58 15.23
C VAL A 386 4.27 7.00 15.68
N VAL A 387 4.20 7.75 16.78
CA VAL A 387 2.95 8.24 17.36
C VAL A 387 2.85 9.73 17.11
N LEU A 388 1.80 10.14 16.40
CA LEU A 388 1.55 11.53 16.03
C LEU A 388 0.24 11.98 16.69
N PRO A 389 0.14 13.21 17.20
CA PRO A 389 -1.15 13.76 17.58
C PRO A 389 -2.01 13.97 16.32
N ASP A 390 -3.31 13.67 16.38
CA ASP A 390 -4.21 13.81 15.22
C ASP A 390 -4.34 15.25 14.70
N SER A 391 -3.99 16.25 15.53
CA SER A 391 -3.81 17.65 15.11
C SER A 391 -2.87 17.82 13.90
N ILE A 392 -1.98 16.87 13.61
CA ILE A 392 -1.11 16.87 12.43
C ILE A 392 -1.89 17.04 11.12
N LEU A 393 -3.14 16.55 11.07
CA LEU A 393 -4.02 16.66 9.91
C LEU A 393 -4.37 18.11 9.56
N THR A 394 -4.20 19.06 10.46
CA THR A 394 -4.54 20.48 10.25
C THR A 394 -3.32 21.40 10.23
N LYS A 395 -2.11 20.84 10.42
CA LYS A 395 -0.88 21.63 10.43
C LYS A 395 -0.42 21.96 9.01
N SER A 396 0.45 22.96 8.92
CA SER A 396 1.20 23.25 7.70
C SER A 396 2.00 22.01 7.26
N PRO A 397 2.10 21.76 5.95
CA PRO A 397 2.84 20.61 5.45
C PRO A 397 4.33 20.74 5.79
N PRO A 398 5.03 19.62 6.09
CA PRO A 398 6.47 19.62 6.28
C PRO A 398 7.20 19.80 4.94
N SER A 399 8.37 20.44 4.95
CA SER A 399 9.19 20.57 3.73
C SER A 399 9.64 19.19 3.21
N VAL A 400 9.65 19.03 1.90
CA VAL A 400 10.07 17.78 1.24
C VAL A 400 10.72 18.07 -0.11
N THR A 401 11.67 17.22 -0.50
CA THR A 401 12.33 17.29 -1.80
C THR A 401 12.28 15.93 -2.48
N TYR A 402 11.93 15.93 -3.76
CA TYR A 402 11.98 14.76 -4.62
C TYR A 402 13.05 14.95 -5.70
N SER A 403 13.86 13.92 -5.93
CA SER A 403 14.78 13.83 -7.06
C SER A 403 14.08 13.22 -8.27
N VAL A 404 14.30 13.83 -9.43
CA VAL A 404 13.72 13.42 -10.71
C VAL A 404 14.86 13.10 -11.66
N TYR A 405 14.74 12.00 -12.38
CA TYR A 405 15.77 11.54 -13.29
C TYR A 405 15.19 11.29 -14.67
N GLY A 406 15.79 11.90 -15.70
CA GLY A 406 15.32 11.80 -17.08
C GLY A 406 15.14 10.36 -17.56
N TRP A 407 16.09 9.48 -17.27
CA TRP A 407 15.99 8.06 -17.60
C TRP A 407 14.83 7.32 -16.90
N MET A 408 14.31 7.84 -15.79
CA MET A 408 13.15 7.24 -15.11
C MET A 408 11.83 7.67 -15.73
N ILE A 409 11.72 8.94 -16.10
CA ILE A 409 10.48 9.57 -16.58
C ILE A 409 10.33 9.51 -18.11
N SER A 410 11.44 9.43 -18.85
CA SER A 410 11.47 9.55 -20.32
C SER A 410 10.67 10.79 -20.77
N ASN A 411 9.72 10.64 -21.68
CA ASN A 411 8.76 11.65 -22.13
C ASN A 411 7.33 11.37 -21.63
N LYS A 412 7.18 10.56 -20.59
CA LYS A 412 5.88 10.22 -20.00
C LYS A 412 5.40 11.30 -19.03
N HIS A 413 4.13 11.25 -18.66
CA HIS A 413 3.60 12.05 -17.54
C HIS A 413 4.17 11.55 -16.21
N TRP A 414 4.55 12.47 -15.34
CA TRP A 414 5.14 12.19 -14.03
C TRP A 414 4.77 13.29 -13.03
N GLY A 415 5.02 13.08 -11.75
CA GLY A 415 4.64 14.00 -10.68
C GLY A 415 3.29 13.63 -10.07
N GLY A 416 2.31 14.53 -10.11
CA GLY A 416 1.12 14.43 -9.26
C GLY A 416 1.46 14.84 -7.83
N ILE A 417 2.10 15.99 -7.68
CA ILE A 417 2.60 16.48 -6.39
C ILE A 417 1.58 17.47 -5.81
N PRO A 418 0.98 17.20 -4.64
CA PRO A 418 0.10 18.14 -3.98
C PRO A 418 0.89 19.37 -3.49
N LEU A 419 0.46 20.56 -3.91
CA LEU A 419 1.10 21.83 -3.55
C LEU A 419 0.36 22.58 -2.44
N TYR A 420 -0.75 22.02 -1.94
CA TYR A 420 -1.57 22.65 -0.92
C TYR A 420 -0.78 22.88 0.37
N GLY A 421 -0.73 24.16 0.81
CA GLY A 421 -0.09 24.59 2.05
C GLY A 421 1.39 24.97 1.92
N TYR A 422 2.04 24.68 0.79
CA TYR A 422 3.43 25.10 0.55
C TYR A 422 3.50 26.54 0.06
N ARG A 423 4.51 27.26 0.55
CA ARG A 423 4.72 28.67 0.20
C ARG A 423 5.64 28.78 -1.01
N GLU A 424 6.70 27.99 -1.10
CA GLU A 424 7.69 28.18 -2.16
C GLU A 424 7.93 26.93 -3.00
N PRO A 425 6.86 26.29 -3.54
CA PRO A 425 7.02 25.13 -4.39
C PRO A 425 7.75 25.51 -5.69
N ARG A 426 8.79 24.75 -6.04
CA ARG A 426 9.57 24.97 -7.26
C ARG A 426 10.11 23.68 -7.85
N LEU A 427 10.27 23.65 -9.16
CA LEU A 427 10.93 22.58 -9.90
C LEU A 427 12.27 23.11 -10.44
N VAL A 428 13.37 22.47 -10.04
CA VAL A 428 14.71 22.81 -10.54
C VAL A 428 15.15 21.70 -11.49
N ILE A 429 15.36 22.03 -12.76
CA ILE A 429 15.79 21.08 -13.81
C ILE A 429 17.20 21.45 -14.27
N ASN A 430 18.07 20.45 -14.37
CA ASN A 430 19.30 20.54 -15.15
C ASN A 430 19.15 19.66 -16.39
N ALA A 431 18.87 20.28 -17.53
CA ALA A 431 18.61 19.61 -18.80
C ALA A 431 19.90 19.46 -19.62
N SER A 432 20.02 18.37 -20.38
CA SER A 432 21.15 18.14 -21.28
C SER A 432 20.94 18.69 -22.69
N LYS A 433 19.73 19.17 -22.98
CA LYS A 433 19.33 19.81 -24.23
C LYS A 433 18.12 20.71 -24.03
N LYS A 434 17.84 21.56 -25.01
CA LYS A 434 16.58 22.33 -25.06
C LYS A 434 15.38 21.39 -25.11
N ASN A 435 14.30 21.78 -24.45
CA ASN A 435 13.07 20.99 -24.40
C ASN A 435 11.84 21.89 -24.11
N THR A 436 10.66 21.30 -24.12
CA THR A 436 9.43 21.93 -23.59
C THR A 436 8.90 21.08 -22.45
N LEU A 437 8.60 21.73 -21.32
CA LEU A 437 7.92 21.14 -20.18
C LEU A 437 6.45 21.55 -20.23
N GLU A 438 5.58 20.56 -20.20
CA GLU A 438 4.15 20.74 -19.99
C GLU A 438 3.84 20.51 -18.51
N ILE A 439 3.09 21.42 -17.89
CA ILE A 439 2.65 21.37 -16.49
C ILE A 439 1.14 21.26 -16.49
N TYR A 440 0.62 20.24 -15.81
CA TYR A 440 -0.80 19.95 -15.70
C TYR A 440 -1.23 20.25 -14.27
N GLU A 441 -2.18 21.17 -14.12
CA GLU A 441 -2.76 21.57 -12.83
C GLU A 441 -4.18 21.01 -12.70
N TYR A 442 -4.46 20.32 -11.61
CA TYR A 442 -5.78 19.75 -11.29
C TYR A 442 -5.94 19.55 -9.78
N ASP A 443 -7.14 19.16 -9.33
CA ASP A 443 -7.41 18.87 -7.93
C ASP A 443 -8.11 17.51 -7.76
N LEU A 444 -8.53 17.18 -6.54
CA LEU A 444 -9.30 15.95 -6.24
C LEU A 444 -10.81 16.20 -6.20
N SER A 445 -11.33 17.17 -6.96
CA SER A 445 -12.78 17.35 -7.09
C SER A 445 -13.47 16.06 -7.52
N ILE A 446 -14.72 15.87 -7.06
CA ILE A 446 -15.53 14.70 -7.36
C ILE A 446 -16.88 15.18 -7.89
N PRO A 447 -17.18 15.03 -9.21
CA PRO A 447 -16.30 14.45 -10.24
C PRO A 447 -15.08 15.33 -10.57
N PRO A 448 -13.98 14.75 -11.08
CA PRO A 448 -12.80 15.53 -11.48
C PRO A 448 -13.09 16.51 -12.62
N ALA A 449 -12.58 17.74 -12.52
CA ALA A 449 -12.85 18.83 -13.47
C ALA A 449 -11.89 18.88 -14.68
N GLY A 450 -11.03 17.88 -14.86
CA GLY A 450 -9.94 17.89 -15.85
C GLY A 450 -8.70 18.65 -15.36
N SER A 451 -7.77 18.94 -16.28
CA SER A 451 -6.54 19.69 -15.98
C SER A 451 -6.36 20.93 -16.84
N VAL A 452 -5.72 21.95 -16.26
CA VAL A 452 -5.23 23.14 -16.97
C VAL A 452 -3.77 22.91 -17.34
N VAL A 453 -3.39 23.23 -18.58
CA VAL A 453 -2.04 22.94 -19.10
C VAL A 453 -1.26 24.21 -19.40
N GLU A 454 -0.08 24.35 -18.81
CA GLU A 454 0.90 25.38 -19.13
C GLU A 454 2.10 24.76 -19.86
N LYS A 455 2.67 25.48 -20.84
CA LYS A 455 3.86 25.04 -21.57
C LYS A 455 5.00 26.02 -21.36
N ILE A 456 6.14 25.52 -20.91
CA ILE A 456 7.32 26.32 -20.61
C ILE A 456 8.52 25.77 -21.39
N SER A 457 9.28 26.65 -22.05
CA SER A 457 10.54 26.26 -22.67
C SER A 457 11.63 26.05 -21.61
N ILE A 458 12.40 24.99 -21.78
CA ILE A 458 13.55 24.65 -20.94
C ILE A 458 14.81 24.74 -21.80
N ASP A 459 15.79 25.50 -21.35
CA ASP A 459 17.10 25.59 -21.99
C ASP A 459 18.05 24.50 -21.48
N GLU A 460 19.14 24.26 -22.22
CA GLU A 460 20.23 23.41 -21.72
C GLU A 460 20.84 24.02 -20.45
N GLY A 461 21.15 23.18 -19.46
CA GLY A 461 21.64 23.61 -18.16
C GLY A 461 20.52 23.82 -17.13
N LYS A 462 20.76 24.73 -16.18
CA LYS A 462 19.91 24.91 -15.00
C LYS A 462 18.70 25.82 -15.29
N ASN A 463 17.51 25.30 -15.05
CA ASN A 463 16.23 25.98 -15.13
C ASN A 463 15.54 25.91 -13.76
N ILE A 464 14.90 27.01 -13.35
CA ILE A 464 14.10 27.08 -12.11
C ILE A 464 12.70 27.50 -12.51
N ILE A 465 11.75 26.59 -12.32
CA ILE A 465 10.34 26.80 -12.61
C ILE A 465 9.63 27.06 -11.27
N ASP A 466 9.02 28.23 -11.15
CA ASP A 466 8.20 28.61 -10.00
C ASP A 466 6.80 27.97 -10.13
N LEU A 467 6.31 27.33 -9.06
CA LEU A 467 5.01 26.67 -9.02
C LEU A 467 4.04 27.41 -8.07
N LYS A 468 4.35 28.64 -7.66
CA LYS A 468 3.51 29.44 -6.75
C LYS A 468 2.11 29.74 -7.29
N SER A 469 1.93 29.80 -8.61
CA SER A 469 0.62 29.97 -9.26
C SER A 469 -0.29 28.77 -9.04
N CYS A 470 0.27 27.55 -8.97
CA CYS A 470 -0.46 26.30 -8.80
C CYS A 470 -0.70 25.92 -7.31
N ARG A 471 -0.54 26.87 -6.37
CA ARG A 471 -0.76 26.61 -4.94
C ARG A 471 -2.20 26.16 -4.69
N GLY A 472 -2.35 25.06 -3.95
CA GLY A 472 -3.66 24.48 -3.65
C GLY A 472 -4.09 23.38 -4.61
N ALA A 473 -3.39 23.22 -5.73
CA ALA A 473 -3.62 22.16 -6.70
C ALA A 473 -2.63 20.98 -6.52
N ILE A 474 -2.81 19.97 -7.36
CA ILE A 474 -1.89 18.89 -7.66
C ILE A 474 -1.28 19.19 -9.03
N VAL A 475 0.04 19.02 -9.16
CA VAL A 475 0.74 19.24 -10.43
C VAL A 475 1.40 17.97 -10.96
N SER A 476 1.16 17.64 -12.22
CA SER A 476 1.95 16.67 -12.98
C SER A 476 2.64 17.34 -14.16
N PHE A 477 3.59 16.63 -14.77
CA PHE A 477 4.56 17.17 -15.69
C PHE A 477 4.77 16.23 -16.86
N ARG A 478 5.13 16.76 -18.03
CA ARG A 478 5.64 15.97 -19.17
C ARG A 478 6.73 16.72 -19.92
N LEU A 479 7.81 16.03 -20.26
CA LEU A 479 8.77 16.55 -21.24
C LEU A 479 8.29 16.17 -22.65
N VAL A 480 8.23 17.14 -23.56
CA VAL A 480 7.80 16.88 -24.94
C VAL A 480 8.76 15.93 -25.64
N GLU A 481 10.07 16.14 -25.46
CA GLU A 481 11.09 15.20 -25.91
C GLU A 481 11.75 14.46 -24.74
N GLU A 482 12.19 13.23 -24.96
CA GLU A 482 12.99 12.53 -23.96
C GLU A 482 14.36 13.22 -23.76
N ASP A 483 14.75 13.39 -22.49
CA ASP A 483 16.10 13.77 -22.07
C ASP A 483 16.58 12.81 -20.96
N ALA A 484 17.18 11.68 -21.34
CA ALA A 484 17.61 10.64 -20.40
C ALA A 484 18.68 11.11 -19.38
N LYS A 485 19.42 12.19 -19.69
CA LYS A 485 20.50 12.73 -18.85
C LYS A 485 20.00 13.81 -17.88
N LEU A 486 18.75 14.25 -18.02
CA LEU A 486 18.13 15.25 -17.15
C LEU A 486 18.22 14.87 -15.67
N ARG A 487 18.54 15.87 -14.84
CA ARG A 487 18.48 15.79 -13.37
C ARG A 487 17.57 16.89 -12.85
N GLY A 488 16.46 16.52 -12.21
CA GLY A 488 15.50 17.45 -11.63
C GLY A 488 15.37 17.31 -10.13
N ARG A 489 14.84 18.35 -9.48
CA ARG A 489 14.38 18.32 -8.09
C ARG A 489 13.07 19.08 -7.95
N ILE A 490 12.06 18.45 -7.36
CA ILE A 490 10.87 19.15 -6.86
C ILE A 490 11.13 19.52 -5.41
N ILE A 491 11.06 20.80 -5.08
CA ILE A 491 11.32 21.33 -3.74
C ILE A 491 10.03 21.96 -3.23
N LEU A 492 9.54 21.49 -2.08
CA LEU A 492 8.35 21.99 -1.42
C LEU A 492 8.75 22.57 -0.06
N GLU A 493 8.51 23.87 0.13
CA GLU A 493 8.91 24.66 1.31
C GLU A 493 7.73 25.46 1.89
#